data_AF-A0A0D2NZ21-F1
#
_entry.id   AF-A0A0D2NZ21-F1
#
_cell.length_a   1.000
_cell.length_b   1.000
_cell.length_c   1.000
_cell.angle_alpha   90.00
_cell.angle_beta   90.00
_cell.angle_gamma   90.00
#
_symmetry.space_group_name_H-M   'P 1'
#
loop_
_entity.id
_entity.type
_entity.pdbx_description
1 polymer ?
#
loop_
_entity_poly.entity_id
_entity_poly.type
_entity_poly.pdbx_seq_one_letter_code
_entity_poly.pdbx_strand_id
1 'polypeptide(L)'
;EIHQLVIALDLPLYIRCEATRIFEDRETALCMLLRRLTYPSRLVDIEMQFGWERTRFSRITHITALFLWTRWKHLLRFNPQRLSREKLAHFGRVFSEKGAPLDVVVGIIDGTLQKNARPVRNQRIVFNGWKHMHCLKYHAVLSPDGLVIHVYGPVNGRRHDETVFKQSGLSDLLDKHFWSPDGQPLYLYGDLGYSVGPHILCPYKGPVLTFEQKKFNYRMSRVREPVEWIFKEVNQQFEFLDFSRSQKILLTPCALFYMVALLMCNAHTILHVPQIPQYFSCQPPSLEEY
;
A
#
# COMPACT_ATOMS: atom_id res chain seq x y z
N GLU A 1 15.82 12.25 11.17
CA GLU A 1 14.72 11.61 10.41
C GLU A 1 13.34 12.19 10.73
N ILE A 2 12.84 12.10 11.97
CA ILE A 2 11.50 12.65 12.33
C ILE A 2 11.31 14.10 11.88
N HIS A 3 12.27 14.98 12.16
CA HIS A 3 12.20 16.38 11.73
C HIS A 3 12.07 16.54 10.20
N GLN A 4 12.83 15.77 9.44
CA GLN A 4 12.78 15.77 7.97
C GLN A 4 11.42 15.28 7.48
N LEU A 5 10.90 14.18 8.04
CA LEU A 5 9.58 13.66 7.69
C LEU A 5 8.47 14.67 8.00
N VAL A 6 8.55 15.35 9.13
CA VAL A 6 7.56 16.37 9.51
C VAL A 6 7.53 17.52 8.50
N ILE A 7 8.68 17.93 7.97
CA ILE A 7 8.78 18.94 6.91
C ILE A 7 8.22 18.40 5.59
N ALA A 8 8.67 17.21 5.15
CA ALA A 8 8.23 16.62 3.89
C ALA A 8 6.73 16.31 3.87
N LEU A 9 6.16 15.88 5.00
CA LEU A 9 4.74 15.61 5.17
C LEU A 9 3.90 16.88 5.37
N ASP A 10 4.52 18.06 5.36
CA ASP A 10 3.85 19.36 5.51
C ASP A 10 2.94 19.41 6.75
N LEU A 11 3.40 18.84 7.87
CA LEU A 11 2.62 18.80 9.09
C LEU A 11 2.53 20.21 9.71
N PRO A 12 1.32 20.68 10.09
CA PRO A 12 1.14 21.99 10.71
C PRO A 12 1.85 22.01 12.06
N LEU A 13 2.36 23.17 12.47
CA LEU A 13 3.13 23.33 13.73
C LEU A 13 2.47 22.65 14.94
N TYR A 14 1.14 22.69 15.00
CA TYR A 14 0.35 22.00 16.01
C TYR A 14 -0.77 21.17 15.39
N ILE A 15 -0.91 19.94 15.88
CA ILE A 15 -2.06 19.08 15.61
C ILE A 15 -3.06 19.29 16.75
N ARG A 16 -4.25 19.79 16.44
CA ARG A 16 -5.25 20.19 17.43
C ARG A 16 -6.58 19.48 17.20
N CYS A 17 -7.22 19.06 18.30
CA CYS A 17 -8.59 18.58 18.29
C CYS A 17 -9.55 19.77 18.43
N GLU A 18 -10.28 20.13 17.37
CA GLU A 18 -11.18 21.29 17.38
C GLU A 18 -12.22 21.26 18.51
N ALA A 19 -12.73 20.07 18.84
CA ALA A 19 -13.75 19.90 19.86
C ALA A 19 -13.21 20.02 21.30
N THR A 20 -11.89 20.05 21.52
CA THR A 20 -11.29 20.06 22.87
C THR A 20 -10.04 20.94 22.98
N ARG A 21 -9.48 21.03 24.18
CA ARG A 21 -8.20 21.73 24.42
C ARG A 21 -6.96 20.86 24.16
N ILE A 22 -7.14 19.67 23.57
CA ILE A 22 -6.05 18.74 23.27
C ILE A 22 -5.33 19.21 22.01
N PHE A 23 -4.02 19.42 22.13
CA PHE A 23 -3.12 19.69 21.02
C PHE A 23 -1.73 19.09 21.32
N GLU A 24 -0.96 18.85 20.28
CA GLU A 24 0.45 18.44 20.36
C GLU A 24 1.23 19.13 19.24
N ASP A 25 2.53 19.34 19.46
CA ASP A 25 3.41 19.77 18.38
C ASP A 25 3.53 18.67 17.31
N ARG A 26 3.90 19.07 16.09
CA ARG A 26 3.99 18.16 14.92
C ARG A 26 4.94 16.98 15.08
N GLU A 27 6.06 17.13 15.78
CA GLU A 27 7.03 16.04 15.95
C GLU A 27 6.47 15.03 16.94
N THR A 28 5.97 15.49 18.09
CA THR A 28 5.29 14.63 19.07
C THR A 28 4.07 13.93 18.44
N ALA A 29 3.27 14.66 17.67
CA ALA A 29 2.08 14.10 17.02
C ALA A 29 2.42 13.01 15.98
N LEU A 30 3.52 13.20 15.21
CA LEU A 30 4.02 12.16 14.31
C LEU A 30 4.57 10.96 15.09
N CYS A 31 5.36 11.19 16.14
CA CYS A 31 5.88 10.14 17.01
C CYS A 31 4.75 9.32 17.67
N MET A 32 3.68 9.99 18.11
CA MET A 32 2.50 9.31 18.64
C MET A 32 1.85 8.40 17.59
N LEU A 33 1.68 8.89 16.35
CA LEU A 33 1.11 8.11 15.24
C LEU A 33 2.01 6.92 14.90
N LEU A 34 3.32 7.12 14.76
CA LEU A 34 4.26 6.05 14.48
C LEU A 34 4.24 5.01 15.61
N ARG A 35 4.21 5.44 16.87
CA ARG A 35 4.09 4.55 18.04
C ARG A 35 2.80 3.75 18.04
N ARG A 36 1.69 4.35 17.59
CA ARG A 36 0.40 3.66 17.43
C ARG A 36 0.47 2.57 16.38
N LEU A 37 1.12 2.82 15.25
CA LEU A 37 1.17 1.90 14.12
C LEU A 37 2.19 0.78 14.32
N THR A 38 3.34 1.06 14.94
CA THR A 38 4.44 0.09 15.11
C THR A 38 4.09 -1.10 15.99
N TYR A 39 3.31 -0.93 17.05
CA TYR A 39 3.03 -2.03 17.98
C TYR A 39 1.65 -1.95 18.65
N PRO A 40 0.90 -3.07 18.77
CA PRO A 40 -0.36 -3.10 19.48
C PRO A 40 -0.16 -2.89 20.99
N SER A 41 -0.57 -1.73 21.51
CA SER A 41 -0.47 -1.42 22.94
C SER A 41 -1.80 -0.93 23.51
N ARG A 42 -2.08 -1.28 24.76
CA ARG A 42 -3.22 -0.69 25.48
C ARG A 42 -2.89 0.77 25.77
N LEU A 43 -3.90 1.62 25.81
CA LEU A 43 -3.70 3.04 26.07
C LEU A 43 -3.10 3.30 27.46
N VAL A 44 -3.43 2.46 28.45
CA VAL A 44 -2.85 2.54 29.80
C VAL A 44 -1.34 2.27 29.79
N ASP A 45 -0.88 1.33 28.98
CA ASP A 45 0.55 1.01 28.89
C ASP A 45 1.32 2.16 28.24
N ILE A 46 0.73 2.78 27.20
CA ILE A 46 1.30 3.98 26.56
C ILE A 46 1.39 5.16 27.54
N GLU A 47 0.36 5.37 28.34
CA GLU A 47 0.33 6.42 29.36
C GLU A 47 1.40 6.19 30.43
N MET A 48 1.59 4.94 30.89
CA MET A 48 2.64 4.59 31.85
C MET A 48 4.05 4.75 31.26
N GLN A 49 4.25 4.41 29.97
CA GLN A 49 5.56 4.47 29.32
C GLN A 49 6.00 5.88 28.95
N PHE A 50 5.07 6.71 28.43
CA PHE A 50 5.40 7.99 27.81
C PHE A 50 4.75 9.20 28.51
N GLY A 51 3.91 8.99 29.51
CA GLY A 51 3.10 10.05 30.12
C GLY A 51 2.02 10.61 29.19
N TRP A 52 1.74 9.92 28.07
CA TRP A 52 0.73 10.34 27.10
C TRP A 52 -0.66 9.88 27.55
N GLU A 53 -1.44 10.83 28.07
CA GLU A 53 -2.82 10.60 28.50
C GLU A 53 -3.64 9.89 27.41
N ARG A 54 -4.46 8.93 27.82
CA ARG A 54 -5.11 7.96 26.91
C ARG A 54 -5.95 8.64 25.84
N THR A 55 -6.72 9.64 26.23
CA THR A 55 -7.62 10.38 25.33
C THR A 55 -6.81 11.24 24.37
N ARG A 56 -5.80 11.94 24.88
CA ARG A 56 -4.84 12.73 24.08
C ARG A 56 -4.16 11.86 23.03
N PHE A 57 -3.53 10.75 23.41
CA PHE A 57 -2.87 9.84 22.47
C PHE A 57 -3.84 9.31 21.41
N SER A 58 -5.04 8.86 21.81
CA SER A 58 -6.05 8.37 20.88
C SER A 58 -6.49 9.44 19.86
N ARG A 59 -6.75 10.66 20.31
CA ARG A 59 -7.23 11.74 19.44
C ARG A 59 -6.15 12.27 18.52
N ILE A 60 -4.96 12.53 19.05
CA ILE A 60 -3.84 13.05 18.25
C ILE A 60 -3.46 12.04 17.17
N THR A 61 -3.32 10.75 17.49
CA THR A 61 -3.01 9.72 16.48
C THR A 61 -4.05 9.65 15.36
N HIS A 62 -5.34 9.77 15.69
CA HIS A 62 -6.41 9.84 14.68
C HIS A 62 -6.30 11.10 13.82
N ILE A 63 -6.20 12.29 14.43
CA ILE A 63 -6.16 13.56 13.70
C ILE A 63 -4.94 13.63 12.80
N THR A 64 -3.77 13.23 13.28
CA THR A 64 -2.54 13.15 12.47
C THR A 64 -2.72 12.21 11.28
N ALA A 65 -3.28 11.00 11.49
CA ALA A 65 -3.55 10.08 10.40
C ALA A 65 -4.53 10.66 9.37
N LEU A 66 -5.59 11.32 9.83
CA LEU A 66 -6.58 11.95 8.96
C LEU A 66 -5.98 13.11 8.15
N PHE A 67 -5.13 13.92 8.78
CA PHE A 67 -4.39 14.98 8.09
C PHE A 67 -3.52 14.40 6.97
N LEU A 68 -2.67 13.41 7.29
CA LEU A 68 -1.77 12.79 6.32
C LEU A 68 -2.54 12.16 5.16
N TRP A 69 -3.62 11.43 5.45
CA TRP A 69 -4.44 10.86 4.41
C TRP A 69 -5.11 11.93 3.53
N THR A 70 -5.66 12.98 4.14
CA THR A 70 -6.35 14.05 3.40
C THR A 70 -5.39 14.78 2.47
N ARG A 71 -4.18 15.08 2.96
CA ARG A 71 -3.13 15.80 2.23
C ARG A 71 -2.48 14.94 1.14
N TRP A 72 -2.15 13.68 1.45
CA TRP A 72 -1.22 12.88 0.66
C TRP A 72 -1.80 11.61 0.03
N LYS A 73 -3.12 11.32 0.18
CA LYS A 73 -3.74 10.15 -0.48
C LYS A 73 -3.54 10.09 -1.99
N HIS A 74 -3.33 11.24 -2.65
CA HIS A 74 -3.12 11.31 -4.10
C HIS A 74 -1.83 10.60 -4.53
N LEU A 75 -0.83 10.49 -3.65
CA LEU A 75 0.40 9.74 -3.91
C LEU A 75 0.16 8.22 -4.05
N LEU A 76 -0.91 7.71 -3.45
CA LEU A 76 -1.36 6.32 -3.60
C LEU A 76 -2.49 6.17 -4.64
N ARG A 77 -2.66 7.14 -5.55
CA ARG A 77 -3.69 7.18 -6.60
C ARG A 77 -3.11 7.41 -8.00
N PHE A 78 -1.85 7.02 -8.19
CA PHE A 78 -1.01 7.31 -9.36
C PHE A 78 -0.69 8.80 -9.51
N ASN A 79 0.60 9.11 -9.63
CA ASN A 79 1.11 10.46 -9.84
C ASN A 79 1.73 10.55 -11.25
N PRO A 80 1.01 11.12 -12.25
CA PRO A 80 1.51 11.22 -13.63
C PRO A 80 2.76 12.08 -13.78
N GLN A 81 3.01 13.02 -12.87
CA GLN A 81 4.20 13.88 -12.89
C GLN A 81 5.46 13.05 -12.60
N ARG A 82 5.37 12.13 -11.64
CA ARG A 82 6.45 11.20 -11.29
C ARG A 82 6.51 10.01 -12.27
N LEU A 83 5.35 9.49 -12.64
CA LEU A 83 5.18 8.28 -13.46
C LEU A 83 4.94 8.67 -14.92
N SER A 84 5.88 9.41 -15.49
CA SER A 84 5.87 9.77 -16.90
C SER A 84 6.02 8.53 -17.81
N ARG A 85 5.74 8.69 -19.10
CA ARG A 85 5.92 7.61 -20.09
C ARG A 85 7.36 7.11 -20.14
N GLU A 86 8.32 8.01 -19.99
CA GLU A 86 9.75 7.71 -19.94
C GLU A 86 10.10 6.89 -18.69
N LYS A 87 9.54 7.27 -17.53
CA LYS A 87 9.76 6.55 -16.27
C LYS A 87 9.12 5.15 -16.32
N LEU A 88 7.91 5.02 -16.86
CA LEU A 88 7.26 3.72 -17.02
C LEU A 88 8.02 2.83 -18.01
N ALA A 89 8.47 3.35 -19.16
CA ALA A 89 9.31 2.60 -20.10
C ALA A 89 10.65 2.17 -19.47
N HIS A 90 11.24 3.02 -18.62
CA HIS A 90 12.41 2.64 -17.83
C HIS A 90 12.10 1.50 -16.85
N PHE A 91 10.96 1.51 -16.16
CA PHE A 91 10.54 0.38 -15.31
C PHE A 91 10.38 -0.91 -16.11
N GLY A 92 9.87 -0.82 -17.33
CA GLY A 92 9.80 -1.95 -18.26
C GLY A 92 11.17 -2.62 -18.50
N ARG A 93 12.19 -1.80 -18.78
CA ARG A 93 13.58 -2.28 -18.91
C ARG A 93 14.10 -2.90 -17.62
N VAL A 94 13.84 -2.28 -16.48
CA VAL A 94 14.25 -2.80 -15.16
C VAL A 94 13.65 -4.19 -14.89
N PHE A 95 12.38 -4.41 -15.22
CA PHE A 95 11.77 -5.75 -15.11
C PHE A 95 12.45 -6.77 -16.03
N SER A 96 12.73 -6.37 -17.28
CA SER A 96 13.42 -7.22 -18.26
C SER A 96 14.83 -7.61 -17.81
N GLU A 97 15.63 -6.63 -17.37
CA GLU A 97 16.98 -6.81 -16.82
C GLU A 97 16.96 -7.73 -15.60
N LYS A 98 15.91 -7.66 -14.78
CA LYS A 98 15.75 -8.57 -13.63
C LYS A 98 15.40 -10.01 -14.04
N GLY A 99 14.97 -10.22 -15.27
CA GLY A 99 14.71 -11.54 -15.83
C GLY A 99 13.28 -11.75 -16.32
N ALA A 100 12.42 -10.72 -16.33
CA ALA A 100 11.14 -10.81 -17.02
C ALA A 100 11.36 -11.04 -18.53
N PRO A 101 10.59 -11.92 -19.17
CA PRO A 101 10.66 -12.15 -20.61
C PRO A 101 10.12 -10.98 -21.46
N LEU A 102 9.52 -9.96 -20.83
CA LEU A 102 8.93 -8.79 -21.48
C LEU A 102 9.52 -7.53 -20.86
N ASP A 103 9.76 -6.52 -21.68
CA ASP A 103 10.20 -5.17 -21.30
C ASP A 103 9.04 -4.14 -21.24
N VAL A 104 7.81 -4.62 -21.40
CA VAL A 104 6.58 -3.80 -21.32
C VAL A 104 5.83 -3.95 -20.01
N VAL A 105 6.31 -4.79 -19.08
CA VAL A 105 5.72 -4.92 -17.73
C VAL A 105 6.39 -3.87 -16.83
N VAL A 106 5.60 -2.94 -16.29
CA VAL A 106 6.13 -1.75 -15.59
C VAL A 106 5.77 -1.69 -14.11
N GLY A 107 4.96 -2.65 -13.64
CA GLY A 107 4.55 -2.76 -12.25
C GLY A 107 3.80 -4.05 -11.99
N ILE A 108 3.59 -4.34 -10.72
CA ILE A 108 2.91 -5.55 -10.25
C ILE A 108 1.65 -5.14 -9.52
N ILE A 109 0.53 -5.80 -9.82
CA ILE A 109 -0.74 -5.60 -9.12
C ILE A 109 -1.06 -6.83 -8.27
N ASP A 110 -1.47 -6.61 -7.03
CA ASP A 110 -1.91 -7.72 -6.19
C ASP A 110 -2.95 -7.31 -5.15
N GLY A 111 -3.81 -8.27 -4.81
CA GLY A 111 -4.81 -8.15 -3.76
C GLY A 111 -4.24 -8.52 -2.40
N THR A 112 -4.74 -7.89 -1.34
CA THR A 112 -4.38 -8.23 0.03
C THR A 112 -5.59 -8.16 0.97
N LEU A 113 -5.56 -9.00 2.00
CA LEU A 113 -6.62 -9.13 2.99
C LEU A 113 -6.10 -8.69 4.36
N GLN A 114 -6.66 -7.59 4.88
CA GLN A 114 -6.37 -7.16 6.23
C GLN A 114 -7.32 -7.81 7.23
N LYS A 115 -6.79 -8.67 8.11
CA LYS A 115 -7.58 -9.36 9.13
C LYS A 115 -8.14 -8.37 10.14
N ASN A 116 -9.42 -8.54 10.47
CA ASN A 116 -10.11 -7.74 11.47
C ASN A 116 -10.63 -8.61 12.62
N ALA A 117 -10.84 -7.97 13.77
CA ALA A 117 -11.64 -8.56 14.82
C ALA A 117 -13.04 -8.83 14.29
N ARG A 118 -13.66 -9.93 14.76
CA ARG A 118 -15.07 -10.23 14.47
C ARG A 118 -15.93 -9.03 14.85
N PRO A 119 -16.60 -8.36 13.89
CA PRO A 119 -17.44 -7.21 14.21
C PRO A 119 -18.64 -7.60 15.06
N VAL A 120 -19.22 -6.66 15.81
CA VAL A 120 -20.48 -6.93 16.52
C VAL A 120 -21.67 -6.83 15.56
N ARG A 121 -21.62 -5.88 14.62
CA ARG A 121 -22.66 -5.62 13.61
C ARG A 121 -22.19 -6.00 12.22
N ASN A 122 -23.11 -6.40 11.34
CA ASN A 122 -22.86 -6.60 9.91
C ASN A 122 -21.70 -7.57 9.58
N GLN A 123 -21.48 -8.59 10.42
CA GLN A 123 -20.36 -9.54 10.32
C GLN A 123 -20.25 -10.19 8.93
N ARG A 124 -21.40 -10.58 8.37
CA ARG A 124 -21.50 -11.22 7.05
C ARG A 124 -20.93 -10.37 5.91
N ILE A 125 -20.89 -9.05 6.06
CA ILE A 125 -20.41 -8.13 5.02
C ILE A 125 -18.89 -8.29 4.81
N VAL A 126 -18.15 -8.46 5.91
CA VAL A 126 -16.68 -8.50 5.90
C VAL A 126 -16.13 -9.91 6.13
N PHE A 127 -16.98 -10.93 6.25
CA PHE A 127 -16.55 -12.31 6.34
C PHE A 127 -16.13 -12.84 4.97
N ASN A 128 -14.90 -13.33 4.86
CA ASN A 128 -14.38 -14.04 3.70
C ASN A 128 -14.54 -15.56 3.93
N GLY A 129 -15.38 -16.20 3.11
CA GLY A 129 -15.68 -17.63 3.23
C GLY A 129 -14.54 -18.55 2.80
N TRP A 130 -13.66 -18.11 1.90
CA TRP A 130 -12.51 -18.91 1.45
C TRP A 130 -11.39 -18.97 2.50
N LYS A 131 -11.10 -17.83 3.15
CA LYS A 131 -10.09 -17.73 4.22
C LYS A 131 -10.66 -17.97 5.62
N HIS A 132 -11.96 -18.15 5.76
CA HIS A 132 -12.67 -18.32 7.04
C HIS A 132 -12.34 -17.24 8.08
N MET A 133 -12.25 -15.97 7.66
CA MET A 133 -11.88 -14.84 8.52
C MET A 133 -12.66 -13.57 8.19
N HIS A 134 -12.75 -12.66 9.15
CA HIS A 134 -13.26 -11.30 8.90
C HIS A 134 -12.10 -10.44 8.42
N CYS A 135 -12.28 -9.78 7.28
CA CYS A 135 -11.24 -8.94 6.70
C CYS A 135 -11.79 -7.83 5.81
N LEU A 136 -11.01 -6.76 5.71
CA LEU A 136 -11.09 -5.77 4.65
C LEU A 136 -10.13 -6.19 3.53
N LYS A 137 -10.53 -5.95 2.29
CA LYS A 137 -9.70 -6.22 1.12
C LYS A 137 -9.21 -4.91 0.51
N TYR A 138 -8.00 -4.96 0.01
CA TYR A 138 -7.37 -3.91 -0.78
C TYR A 138 -6.71 -4.56 -2.00
N HIS A 139 -6.38 -3.75 -3.00
CA HIS A 139 -5.34 -4.11 -3.95
C HIS A 139 -4.32 -2.98 -4.03
N ALA A 140 -3.10 -3.31 -4.39
CA ALA A 140 -2.02 -2.35 -4.53
C ALA A 140 -1.25 -2.60 -5.82
N VAL A 141 -0.68 -1.53 -6.37
CA VAL A 141 0.27 -1.59 -7.48
C VAL A 141 1.63 -1.18 -6.95
N LEU A 142 2.62 -2.06 -7.15
CA LEU A 142 4.01 -1.87 -6.78
C LEU A 142 4.85 -1.57 -8.03
N SER A 143 5.65 -0.50 -7.97
CA SER A 143 6.68 -0.19 -8.96
C SER A 143 8.04 -0.78 -8.56
N PRO A 144 8.99 -0.97 -9.51
CA PRO A 144 10.26 -1.64 -9.21
C PRO A 144 11.21 -0.79 -8.34
N ASP A 145 10.94 0.50 -8.21
CA ASP A 145 11.58 1.38 -7.21
C ASP A 145 11.04 1.18 -5.78
N GLY A 146 10.24 0.14 -5.55
CA GLY A 146 9.76 -0.27 -4.24
C GLY A 146 8.52 0.47 -3.72
N LEU A 147 7.99 1.43 -4.49
CA LEU A 147 6.86 2.23 -4.03
C LEU A 147 5.52 1.64 -4.38
N VAL A 148 4.56 1.73 -3.45
CA VAL A 148 3.15 1.54 -3.75
C VAL A 148 2.64 2.78 -4.47
N ILE A 149 2.37 2.66 -5.76
CA ILE A 149 1.95 3.79 -6.62
C ILE A 149 0.44 3.91 -6.79
N HIS A 150 -0.30 2.86 -6.44
CA HIS A 150 -1.75 2.87 -6.42
C HIS A 150 -2.27 1.91 -5.36
N VAL A 151 -3.30 2.31 -4.61
CA VAL A 151 -4.07 1.43 -3.73
C VAL A 151 -5.56 1.72 -3.87
N TYR A 152 -6.39 0.67 -3.82
CA TYR A 152 -7.84 0.82 -3.69
C TYR A 152 -8.40 -0.13 -2.64
N GLY A 153 -9.41 0.37 -1.95
CA GLY A 153 -10.02 -0.21 -0.77
C GLY A 153 -10.34 0.89 0.25
N PRO A 154 -10.88 0.53 1.42
CA PRO A 154 -11.29 -0.83 1.80
C PRO A 154 -12.49 -1.31 0.99
N VAL A 155 -12.50 -2.58 0.61
CA VAL A 155 -13.70 -3.28 0.14
C VAL A 155 -13.97 -4.53 0.98
N ASN A 156 -15.15 -5.12 0.82
CA ASN A 156 -15.52 -6.32 1.56
C ASN A 156 -14.54 -7.47 1.27
N GLY A 157 -14.03 -8.13 2.32
CA GLY A 157 -13.02 -9.18 2.25
C GLY A 157 -13.30 -10.32 1.28
N ARG A 158 -14.58 -10.62 1.02
CA ARG A 158 -15.03 -11.69 0.11
C ARG A 158 -14.99 -11.36 -1.39
N ARG A 159 -14.70 -10.11 -1.76
CA ARG A 159 -14.69 -9.71 -3.18
C ARG A 159 -13.50 -10.34 -3.90
N HIS A 160 -13.73 -10.83 -5.12
CA HIS A 160 -12.66 -11.31 -5.98
C HIS A 160 -11.77 -10.15 -6.44
N ASP A 161 -10.48 -10.40 -6.68
CA ASP A 161 -9.51 -9.37 -7.10
C ASP A 161 -9.96 -8.63 -8.35
N GLU A 162 -10.40 -9.36 -9.38
CA GLU A 162 -11.07 -8.79 -10.55
C GLU A 162 -12.20 -7.79 -10.23
N THR A 163 -13.01 -8.07 -9.19
CA THR A 163 -14.08 -7.13 -8.81
C THR A 163 -13.51 -5.85 -8.22
N VAL A 164 -12.46 -5.97 -7.40
CA VAL A 164 -11.78 -4.83 -6.79
C VAL A 164 -11.11 -3.98 -7.86
N PHE A 165 -10.45 -4.62 -8.84
CA PHE A 165 -9.86 -3.97 -10.01
C PHE A 165 -10.90 -3.14 -10.77
N LYS A 166 -12.03 -3.72 -11.16
CA LYS A 166 -13.11 -3.00 -11.86
C LYS A 166 -13.66 -1.82 -11.06
N GLN A 167 -13.83 -2.00 -9.74
CA GLN A 167 -14.36 -0.94 -8.87
C GLN A 167 -13.34 0.19 -8.63
N SER A 168 -12.05 -0.07 -8.80
CA SER A 168 -11.00 0.89 -8.50
C SER A 168 -10.90 2.04 -9.49
N GLY A 169 -11.46 1.90 -10.69
CA GLY A 169 -11.23 2.83 -11.80
C GLY A 169 -9.80 2.77 -12.36
N LEU A 170 -9.00 1.78 -11.93
CA LEU A 170 -7.61 1.65 -12.38
C LEU A 170 -7.53 1.45 -13.90
N SER A 171 -8.47 0.75 -14.53
CA SER A 171 -8.49 0.58 -15.99
C SER A 171 -8.42 1.90 -16.74
N ASP A 172 -9.26 2.89 -16.40
CA ASP A 172 -9.29 4.20 -17.07
C ASP A 172 -7.96 4.95 -16.90
N LEU A 173 -7.30 4.76 -15.76
CA LEU A 173 -6.01 5.34 -15.46
C LEU A 173 -4.89 4.68 -16.26
N LEU A 174 -4.92 3.35 -16.39
CA LEU A 174 -3.99 2.62 -17.24
C LEU A 174 -4.17 3.04 -18.71
N ASP A 175 -5.40 3.04 -19.21
CA ASP A 175 -5.72 3.44 -20.60
C ASP A 175 -5.23 4.85 -20.92
N LYS A 176 -5.18 5.76 -19.93
CA LYS A 176 -4.69 7.12 -20.11
C LYS A 176 -3.16 7.25 -20.06
N HIS A 177 -2.50 6.46 -19.23
CA HIS A 177 -1.11 6.73 -18.83
C HIS A 177 -0.10 5.61 -19.16
N PHE A 178 -0.54 4.37 -19.37
CA PHE A 178 0.34 3.20 -19.55
C PHE A 178 0.74 3.01 -21.01
N TRP A 179 1.44 4.02 -21.52
CA TRP A 179 1.98 4.06 -22.88
C TRP A 179 3.46 4.43 -22.82
N SER A 180 4.28 3.76 -23.61
CA SER A 180 5.67 4.15 -23.81
C SER A 180 5.76 5.46 -24.61
N PRO A 181 6.94 6.11 -24.65
CA PRO A 181 7.13 7.32 -25.46
C PRO A 181 6.84 7.12 -26.96
N ASP A 182 7.05 5.91 -27.48
CA ASP A 182 6.75 5.50 -28.85
C ASP A 182 5.32 4.98 -29.05
N GLY A 183 4.48 5.02 -28.02
CA GLY A 183 3.06 4.68 -28.12
C GLY A 183 2.73 3.19 -28.01
N GLN A 184 3.68 2.36 -27.57
CA GLN A 184 3.42 0.96 -27.25
C GLN A 184 2.68 0.84 -25.91
N PRO A 185 1.73 -0.11 -25.78
CA PRO A 185 1.04 -0.35 -24.52
C PRO A 185 1.99 -0.94 -23.47
N LEU A 186 1.87 -0.45 -22.24
CA LEU A 186 2.58 -0.94 -21.07
C LEU A 186 1.60 -1.68 -20.14
N TYR A 187 2.10 -2.63 -19.35
CA TYR A 187 1.27 -3.57 -18.61
C TYR A 187 1.62 -3.63 -17.14
N LEU A 188 0.61 -3.82 -16.30
CA LEU A 188 0.78 -4.39 -14.96
C LEU A 188 0.68 -5.91 -15.03
N TYR A 189 1.44 -6.59 -14.18
CA TYR A 189 1.37 -8.04 -14.04
C TYR A 189 0.68 -8.45 -12.73
N GLY A 190 -0.37 -9.26 -12.81
CA GLY A 190 -1.16 -9.74 -11.66
C GLY A 190 -1.20 -11.27 -11.52
N ASP A 191 -1.88 -11.80 -10.51
CA ASP A 191 -2.20 -13.24 -10.44
C ASP A 191 -3.33 -13.64 -11.40
N LEU A 192 -3.62 -14.94 -11.36
CA LEU A 192 -4.80 -15.57 -11.94
C LEU A 192 -6.13 -15.05 -11.38
N GLY A 193 -6.12 -14.22 -10.32
CA GLY A 193 -7.28 -13.51 -9.80
C GLY A 193 -7.66 -12.27 -10.64
N TYR A 194 -6.81 -11.89 -11.60
CA TYR A 194 -7.08 -10.87 -12.60
C TYR A 194 -7.32 -11.49 -13.98
N SER A 195 -7.98 -10.73 -14.85
CA SER A 195 -8.21 -11.06 -16.25
C SER A 195 -7.22 -10.30 -17.14
N VAL A 196 -6.70 -10.98 -18.15
CA VAL A 196 -5.87 -10.34 -19.18
C VAL A 196 -6.70 -9.28 -19.91
N GLY A 197 -6.13 -8.10 -20.09
CA GLY A 197 -6.80 -6.95 -20.69
C GLY A 197 -5.80 -5.98 -21.33
N PRO A 198 -6.25 -4.78 -21.77
CA PRO A 198 -5.43 -3.82 -22.52
C PRO A 198 -4.10 -3.45 -21.86
N HIS A 199 -4.08 -3.36 -20.52
CA HIS A 199 -2.90 -3.02 -19.72
C HIS A 199 -2.68 -3.98 -18.52
N ILE A 200 -3.26 -5.19 -18.58
CA ILE A 200 -3.11 -6.22 -17.53
C ILE A 200 -2.65 -7.53 -18.17
N LEU A 201 -1.57 -8.09 -17.64
CA LEU A 201 -1.07 -9.43 -17.95
C LEU A 201 -1.17 -10.34 -16.73
N CYS A 202 -1.39 -11.63 -16.99
CA CYS A 202 -1.49 -12.68 -15.97
C CYS A 202 -0.70 -13.92 -16.42
N PRO A 203 -0.36 -14.84 -15.50
CA PRO A 203 0.19 -16.13 -15.88
C PRO A 203 -0.72 -16.89 -16.85
N TYR A 204 -0.12 -17.69 -17.73
CA TYR A 204 -0.87 -18.67 -18.52
C TYR A 204 -1.57 -19.67 -17.60
N LYS A 205 -2.83 -20.00 -17.89
CA LYS A 205 -3.65 -20.93 -17.12
C LYS A 205 -4.27 -21.98 -18.04
N GLY A 206 -4.42 -23.21 -17.54
CA GLY A 206 -5.03 -24.32 -18.27
C GLY A 206 -4.62 -25.68 -17.70
N PRO A 207 -5.32 -26.76 -18.08
CA PRO A 207 -5.03 -28.11 -17.59
C PRO A 207 -3.68 -28.63 -18.08
N VAL A 208 -3.25 -28.21 -19.28
CA VAL A 208 -1.95 -28.55 -19.86
C VAL A 208 -1.33 -27.28 -20.40
N LEU A 209 -0.22 -26.86 -19.80
CA LEU A 209 0.60 -25.75 -20.27
C LEU A 209 1.76 -26.27 -21.11
N THR A 210 2.06 -25.58 -22.22
CA THR A 210 3.25 -25.87 -23.02
C THR A 210 4.53 -25.59 -22.23
N PHE A 211 5.66 -26.14 -22.68
CA PHE A 211 6.96 -25.88 -22.06
C PHE A 211 7.27 -24.38 -22.00
N GLU A 212 7.03 -23.64 -23.09
CA GLU A 212 7.25 -22.20 -23.15
C GLU A 212 6.33 -21.41 -22.21
N GLN A 213 5.07 -21.80 -22.07
CA GLN A 213 4.15 -21.18 -21.11
C GLN A 213 4.59 -21.40 -19.66
N LYS A 214 5.05 -22.61 -19.33
CA LYS A 214 5.60 -22.91 -17.99
C LYS A 214 6.86 -22.09 -17.72
N LYS A 215 7.76 -22.00 -18.71
CA LYS A 215 8.99 -21.20 -18.63
C LYS A 215 8.67 -19.71 -18.45
N PHE A 216 7.71 -19.18 -19.19
CA PHE A 216 7.20 -17.81 -19.03
C PHE A 216 6.67 -17.57 -17.61
N ASN A 217 5.76 -18.43 -17.15
CA ASN A 217 5.16 -18.32 -15.81
C ASN A 217 6.23 -18.37 -14.71
N TYR A 218 7.21 -19.26 -14.84
CA TYR A 218 8.32 -19.38 -13.89
C TYR A 218 9.18 -18.11 -13.82
N ARG A 219 9.50 -17.50 -14.98
CA ARG A 219 10.25 -16.24 -15.00
C ARG A 219 9.43 -15.08 -14.42
N MET A 220 8.15 -15.00 -14.77
CA MET A 220 7.26 -13.96 -14.30
C MET A 220 6.93 -14.07 -12.80
N SER A 221 6.85 -15.28 -12.24
CA SER A 221 6.58 -15.45 -10.80
C SER A 221 7.69 -14.84 -9.95
N ARG A 222 8.96 -14.99 -10.36
CA ARG A 222 10.12 -14.45 -9.64
C ARG A 222 10.16 -12.93 -9.61
N VAL A 223 9.79 -12.27 -10.71
CA VAL A 223 9.72 -10.80 -10.73
C VAL A 223 8.47 -10.28 -10.02
N ARG A 224 7.50 -11.14 -9.71
CA ARG A 224 6.28 -10.78 -8.97
C ARG A 224 6.42 -10.90 -7.45
N GLU A 225 7.28 -11.77 -6.94
CA GLU A 225 7.55 -11.95 -5.49
C GLU A 225 7.64 -10.64 -4.68
N PRO A 226 8.23 -9.53 -5.19
CA PRO A 226 8.30 -8.26 -4.46
C PRO A 226 6.96 -7.69 -3.97
N VAL A 227 5.84 -7.97 -4.63
CA VAL A 227 4.52 -7.50 -4.16
C VAL A 227 4.07 -8.20 -2.88
N GLU A 228 4.50 -9.44 -2.66
CA GLU A 228 4.26 -10.14 -1.40
C GLU A 228 5.19 -9.60 -0.31
N TRP A 229 6.41 -9.23 -0.68
CA TRP A 229 7.38 -8.63 0.24
C TRP A 229 6.90 -7.28 0.78
N ILE A 230 6.30 -6.40 -0.06
CA ILE A 230 5.80 -5.10 0.43
C ILE A 230 4.65 -5.27 1.43
N PHE A 231 3.72 -6.20 1.22
CA PHE A 231 2.65 -6.45 2.19
C PHE A 231 3.19 -7.02 3.50
N LYS A 232 4.21 -7.88 3.43
CA LYS A 232 4.91 -8.38 4.60
C LYS A 232 5.64 -7.25 5.33
N GLU A 233 6.36 -6.40 4.61
CA GLU A 233 7.09 -5.25 5.14
C GLU A 233 6.16 -4.30 5.90
N VAL A 234 5.01 -3.94 5.31
CA VAL A 234 4.00 -3.11 5.97
C VAL A 234 3.56 -3.71 7.30
N ASN A 235 3.32 -5.03 7.36
CA ASN A 235 2.91 -5.69 8.60
C ASN A 235 4.06 -5.80 9.61
N GLN A 236 5.31 -5.95 9.16
CA GLN A 236 6.49 -5.99 10.03
C GLN A 236 6.81 -4.63 10.64
N GLN A 237 6.72 -3.56 9.84
CA GLN A 237 6.92 -2.19 10.32
C GLN A 237 5.76 -1.72 11.20
N PHE A 238 4.54 -2.15 10.89
CA PHE A 238 3.33 -1.68 11.55
C PHE A 238 2.50 -2.84 12.11
N GLU A 239 3.05 -3.54 13.11
CA GLU A 239 2.44 -4.73 13.74
C GLU A 239 1.04 -4.47 14.31
N PHE A 240 0.70 -3.21 14.64
CA PHE A 240 -0.65 -2.82 15.02
C PHE A 240 -1.70 -3.27 13.99
N LEU A 241 -1.34 -3.24 12.71
CA LEU A 241 -2.20 -3.65 11.60
C LEU A 241 -2.43 -5.16 11.60
N ASP A 242 -1.39 -5.97 11.80
CA ASP A 242 -1.49 -7.44 11.78
C ASP A 242 -2.17 -8.00 13.04
N PHE A 243 -2.16 -7.26 14.14
CA PHE A 243 -2.87 -7.65 15.35
C PHE A 243 -4.39 -7.45 15.25
N SER A 244 -5.07 -8.45 14.68
CA SER A 244 -6.51 -8.43 14.42
C SER A 244 -7.41 -8.02 15.59
N ARG A 245 -7.02 -8.30 16.85
CA ARG A 245 -7.80 -7.87 18.04
C ARG A 245 -7.83 -6.35 18.22
N SER A 246 -6.87 -5.61 17.68
CA SER A 246 -6.86 -4.14 17.62
C SER A 246 -7.57 -3.59 16.38
N GLN A 247 -7.74 -4.40 15.34
CA GLN A 247 -8.42 -4.02 14.10
C GLN A 247 -9.94 -4.15 14.22
N LYS A 248 -10.54 -3.36 15.11
CA LYS A 248 -11.98 -3.38 15.43
C LYS A 248 -12.76 -2.38 14.57
N ILE A 249 -13.42 -2.87 13.52
CA ILE A 249 -14.33 -2.05 12.69
C ILE A 249 -15.40 -1.40 13.59
N LEU A 250 -15.72 -0.13 13.33
CA LEU A 250 -16.58 0.78 14.12
C LEU A 250 -15.96 1.37 15.40
N LEU A 251 -14.82 0.86 15.88
CA LEU A 251 -14.12 1.38 17.07
C LEU A 251 -12.74 1.94 16.75
N THR A 252 -12.14 1.46 15.66
CA THR A 252 -10.82 1.84 15.20
C THR A 252 -10.94 2.21 13.72
N PRO A 253 -10.31 3.31 13.27
CA PRO A 253 -10.32 3.69 11.87
C PRO A 253 -9.34 2.79 11.07
N CYS A 254 -9.62 1.49 11.00
CA CYS A 254 -8.72 0.46 10.47
C CYS A 254 -8.21 0.80 9.07
N ALA A 255 -9.13 1.24 8.19
CA ALA A 255 -8.79 1.59 6.83
C ALA A 255 -7.89 2.83 6.74
N LEU A 256 -8.15 3.85 7.54
CA LEU A 256 -7.32 5.05 7.59
C LEU A 256 -5.89 4.70 8.02
N PHE A 257 -5.74 3.92 9.10
CA PHE A 257 -4.43 3.52 9.58
C PHE A 257 -3.69 2.63 8.59
N TYR A 258 -4.38 1.72 7.89
CA TYR A 258 -3.77 0.92 6.83
C TYR A 258 -3.25 1.79 5.67
N MET A 259 -4.06 2.74 5.20
CA MET A 259 -3.65 3.65 4.11
C MET A 259 -2.49 4.57 4.50
N VAL A 260 -2.51 5.10 5.72
CA VAL A 260 -1.41 5.93 6.24
C VAL A 260 -0.14 5.12 6.44
N ALA A 261 -0.25 3.86 6.87
CA ALA A 261 0.90 2.96 6.96
C ALA A 261 1.53 2.68 5.59
N LEU A 262 0.74 2.54 4.52
CA LEU A 262 1.29 2.45 3.16
C LEU A 262 2.07 3.71 2.76
N LEU A 263 1.56 4.90 3.10
CA LEU A 263 2.30 6.16 2.88
C LEU A 263 3.62 6.18 3.66
N MET A 264 3.59 5.78 4.93
CA MET A 264 4.80 5.71 5.76
C MET A 264 5.79 4.64 5.26
N CYS A 265 5.29 3.53 4.72
CA CYS A 265 6.12 2.48 4.12
C CYS A 265 6.83 2.98 2.84
N ASN A 266 6.16 3.78 2.01
CA ASN A 266 6.80 4.46 0.88
C ASN A 266 7.91 5.41 1.37
N ALA A 267 7.64 6.23 2.40
CA ALA A 267 8.65 7.12 2.98
C ALA A 267 9.86 6.36 3.56
N HIS A 268 9.61 5.24 4.26
CA HIS A 268 10.66 4.35 4.73
C HIS A 268 11.46 3.75 3.57
N THR A 269 10.79 3.34 2.48
CA THR A 269 11.43 2.81 1.28
C THR A 269 12.37 3.83 0.65
N ILE A 270 11.95 5.09 0.58
CA ILE A 270 12.76 6.22 0.10
C ILE A 270 13.99 6.44 0.99
N LEU A 271 13.81 6.45 2.31
CA LEU A 271 14.87 6.78 3.25
C LEU A 271 15.91 5.67 3.44
N HIS A 272 15.49 4.40 3.36
CA HIS A 272 16.33 3.26 3.74
C HIS A 272 16.62 2.29 2.60
N VAL A 273 15.97 2.46 1.44
CA VAL A 273 16.17 1.65 0.23
C VAL A 273 16.21 0.15 0.54
N PRO A 274 15.11 -0.46 1.03
CA PRO A 274 15.06 -1.85 1.50
C PRO A 274 15.13 -2.87 0.34
N GLN A 275 14.73 -4.12 0.61
CA GLN A 275 14.91 -5.25 -0.31
C GLN A 275 14.39 -5.01 -1.74
N ILE A 276 13.22 -4.39 -1.93
CA ILE A 276 12.58 -4.30 -3.25
C ILE A 276 13.36 -3.40 -4.22
N PRO A 277 13.68 -2.13 -3.89
CA PRO A 277 14.55 -1.31 -4.73
C PRO A 277 15.89 -1.98 -5.06
N GLN A 278 16.50 -2.66 -4.08
CA GLN A 278 17.76 -3.39 -4.27
C GLN A 278 17.60 -4.58 -5.22
N TYR A 279 16.50 -5.34 -5.07
CA TYR A 279 16.19 -6.50 -5.90
C TYR A 279 16.10 -6.12 -7.38
N PHE A 280 15.44 -5.01 -7.69
CA PHE A 280 15.34 -4.49 -9.05
C PHE A 280 16.50 -3.60 -9.46
N SER A 281 17.42 -3.25 -8.55
CA SER A 281 18.47 -2.25 -8.79
C SER A 281 17.90 -0.91 -9.30
N CYS A 282 16.74 -0.51 -8.76
CA CYS A 282 16.01 0.69 -9.15
C CYS A 282 15.83 1.60 -7.95
N GLN A 283 16.48 2.76 -7.96
CA GLN A 283 16.44 3.69 -6.83
C GLN A 283 15.07 4.38 -6.72
N PRO A 284 14.54 4.53 -5.49
CA PRO A 284 13.39 5.38 -5.24
C PRO A 284 13.75 6.86 -5.45
N PRO A 285 12.75 7.74 -5.65
CA PRO A 285 12.96 9.18 -5.64
C PRO A 285 13.37 9.67 -4.23
N SER A 286 13.80 10.92 -4.13
CA SER A 286 13.87 11.63 -2.84
C SER A 286 12.47 11.86 -2.24
N LEU A 287 12.41 12.27 -0.96
CA LEU A 287 11.13 12.60 -0.31
C LEU A 287 10.49 13.84 -0.94
N GLU A 288 11.29 14.78 -1.43
CA GLU A 288 10.83 16.03 -2.03
C GLU A 288 10.31 15.84 -3.47
N GLU A 289 10.86 14.86 -4.20
CA GLU A 289 10.38 14.47 -5.52
C GLU A 289 9.12 13.59 -5.48
N TYR A 290 8.89 12.88 -4.37
CA TYR A 290 7.77 11.97 -4.18
C TYR A 290 6.46 12.72 -3.86
#